data_AF-A0A956D692-F1
#
_entry.id   AF-A0A956D692-F1
#
_cell.length_a   1.000
_cell.length_b   1.000
_cell.length_c   1.000
_cell.angle_alpha   90.00
_cell.angle_beta   90.00
_cell.angle_gamma   90.00
#
_symmetry.space_group_name_H-M   'P 1'
#
loop_
_entity.id
_entity.type
_entity.pdbx_description
1 polymer ?
#
loop_
_entity_poly.entity_id
_entity_poly.type
_entity_poly.pdbx_seq_one_letter_code
_entity_poly.pdbx_strand_id
1 'polypeptide(L)' 'AKRATRLVLVVHPEDRASIADLPELVGARLEEDESLERGDCVARTDLGTLDGRLVVRLDALRRALGT' A
#
# COMPACT_ATOMS: atom_id res chain seq x y z
N ALA A 1 10.66 -19.11 -0.30
CA ALA A 1 10.22 -17.69 -0.23
C ALA A 1 9.69 -17.42 1.17
N LYS A 2 10.22 -16.41 1.88
CA LYS A 2 9.75 -16.04 3.23
C LYS A 2 8.45 -15.26 3.06
N ARG A 3 7.32 -15.77 3.54
CA ARG A 3 6.04 -15.04 3.53
C ARG A 3 5.94 -14.23 4.82
N ALA A 4 5.60 -12.95 4.70
CA ALA A 4 5.26 -12.12 5.83
C ALA A 4 4.03 -12.69 6.54
N THR A 5 4.07 -12.77 7.87
CA THR A 5 2.94 -13.30 8.66
C THR A 5 1.98 -12.19 9.09
N ARG A 6 2.45 -10.93 9.07
CA ARG A 6 1.67 -9.76 9.44
C ARG A 6 1.74 -8.73 8.33
N LEU A 7 0.58 -8.33 7.83
CA LEU A 7 0.41 -7.27 6.85
C LEU A 7 -0.45 -6.15 7.46
N VAL A 8 0.09 -4.94 7.50
CA VAL A 8 -0.66 -3.73 7.81
C VAL A 8 -0.66 -2.85 6.57
N LEU A 9 -1.84 -2.56 6.05
CA LEU A 9 -1.99 -1.67 4.89
C LEU A 9 -2.50 -0.32 5.41
N VAL A 10 -1.71 0.72 5.17
CA VAL A 10 -2.06 2.10 5.49
C VAL A 10 -2.59 2.77 4.23
N VAL A 11 -3.77 3.38 4.30
CA VAL A 11 -4.45 4.02 3.18
C VAL A 11 -5.10 5.33 3.60
N HIS A 12 -5.50 6.15 2.63
CA HIS A 12 -6.34 7.30 2.90
C HIS A 12 -7.73 6.87 3.43
N PRO A 13 -8.36 7.61 4.38
CA PRO A 13 -9.66 7.24 4.94
C PRO A 13 -10.77 7.00 3.91
N GLU A 14 -10.79 7.79 2.82
CA GLU A 14 -11.79 7.63 1.75
C GLU A 14 -11.70 6.29 1.02
N ASP A 15 -10.51 5.69 0.95
CA ASP A 15 -10.29 4.47 0.18
C ASP A 15 -10.56 3.21 1.02
N ARG A 16 -10.54 3.33 2.36
CA ARG A 16 -10.78 2.21 3.27
C ARG A 16 -12.06 1.45 2.93
N ALA A 17 -13.17 2.17 2.79
CA ALA A 17 -14.48 1.56 2.53
C ALA A 17 -14.50 0.80 1.20
N SER A 18 -13.73 1.26 0.21
CA SER A 18 -13.67 0.64 -1.12
C SER A 18 -12.83 -0.63 -1.16
N ILE A 19 -11.92 -0.82 -0.20
CA ILE A 19 -10.97 -1.95 -0.18
C ILE A 19 -11.17 -2.92 0.97
N ALA A 20 -11.96 -2.56 1.99
CA ALA A 20 -12.11 -3.36 3.22
C ALA A 20 -12.56 -4.80 2.97
N ASP A 21 -13.35 -5.03 1.94
CA ASP A 21 -13.95 -6.32 1.62
C ASP A 21 -13.21 -7.08 0.50
N LEU A 22 -12.03 -6.61 0.09
CA LEU A 22 -11.24 -7.30 -0.94
C LEU A 22 -10.72 -8.66 -0.43
N PRO A 23 -10.97 -9.77 -1.14
CA PRO A 23 -10.50 -11.09 -0.75
C PRO A 23 -8.98 -11.18 -0.54
N GLU A 24 -8.21 -10.37 -1.28
CA GLU A 24 -6.75 -10.29 -1.21
C GLU A 24 -6.23 -9.67 0.09
N LEU A 25 -7.08 -8.91 0.79
CA LEU A 25 -6.77 -8.24 2.05
C LEU A 25 -7.30 -9.01 3.27
N VAL A 26 -7.85 -10.21 3.08
CA VAL A 26 -8.29 -11.07 4.18
C VAL A 26 -7.12 -11.38 5.11
N GLY A 27 -7.23 -10.94 6.37
CA GLY A 27 -6.18 -11.10 7.39
C GLY A 27 -5.17 -9.95 7.45
N ALA A 28 -5.25 -8.96 6.54
CA ALA A 28 -4.52 -7.72 6.67
C ALA A 28 -5.21 -6.79 7.68
N ARG A 29 -4.41 -6.03 8.44
CA ARG A 29 -4.93 -4.94 9.27
C ARG A 29 -4.92 -3.66 8.44
N LEU A 30 -6.06 -2.98 8.37
CA LEU A 30 -6.17 -1.68 7.71
C LEU A 30 -5.98 -0.56 8.72
N GLU A 31 -5.14 0.42 8.37
CA GLU A 31 -4.94 1.67 9.09
C GLU A 31 -5.18 2.84 8.16
N GLU A 32 -5.66 3.94 8.74
CA GLU A 32 -5.99 5.16 8.01
C GLU A 32 -4.92 6.23 8.27
N ASP A 33 -4.56 6.99 7.25
CA ASP A 33 -3.61 8.11 7.33
C ASP A 33 -4.03 9.22 6.36
N GLU A 34 -4.47 10.36 6.90
CA GLU A 34 -4.89 11.54 6.13
C GLU A 34 -3.74 12.23 5.37
N SER A 35 -2.48 11.88 5.68
CA SER A 35 -1.32 12.41 4.95
C SER A 35 -1.06 11.72 3.61
N LEU A 36 -1.74 10.60 3.34
CA LEU A 36 -1.70 9.89 2.06
C LEU A 36 -2.71 10.51 1.09
N GLU A 37 -2.37 10.58 -0.20
CA GLU A 37 -3.37 10.95 -1.20
C GLU A 37 -4.31 9.78 -1.50
N ARG A 38 -5.44 10.06 -2.14
CA ARG A 38 -6.34 8.99 -2.59
C ARG A 38 -5.66 8.08 -3.61
N GLY A 39 -5.79 6.78 -3.42
CA GLY A 39 -5.11 5.75 -4.22
C GLY A 39 -3.69 5.45 -3.75
N ASP A 40 -3.13 6.22 -2.82
CA ASP A 40 -1.87 5.87 -2.18
C ASP A 40 -2.05 4.78 -1.14
N CYS A 41 -1.04 3.92 -1.00
CA CYS A 41 -1.00 2.96 0.08
C CYS A 41 0.44 2.70 0.54
N VAL A 42 0.58 2.29 1.80
CA VAL A 42 1.84 1.81 2.36
C VAL A 42 1.60 0.46 3.01
N ALA A 43 2.29 -0.58 2.54
CA ALA A 43 2.21 -1.92 3.11
C ALA A 43 3.38 -2.14 4.07
N ARG A 44 3.07 -2.31 5.36
CA ARG A 44 4.04 -2.63 6.41
C ARG A 44 3.95 -4.11 6.73
N THR A 45 5.10 -4.79 6.69
CA THR A 45 5.24 -6.21 7.01
C THR A 45 6.34 -6.43 8.05
N ASP A 46 6.40 -7.63 8.61
CA ASP A 46 7.53 -8.11 9.44
C ASP A 46 8.86 -8.17 8.66
N LEU A 47 8.82 -8.16 7.33
CA LEU A 47 10.00 -8.15 6.46
C LEU A 47 10.45 -6.75 6.04
N GLY A 48 9.62 -5.72 6.25
CA GLY A 48 9.89 -4.34 5.85
C GLY A 48 8.66 -3.62 5.32
N THR A 49 8.88 -2.44 4.72
CA THR A 49 7.84 -1.54 4.22
C THR A 49 7.89 -1.45 2.70
N LEU A 50 6.76 -1.63 2.04
CA LEU A 50 6.56 -1.31 0.63
C LEU A 50 5.78 0.00 0.52
N ASP A 51 6.37 0.96 -0.19
CA ASP A 51 5.75 2.23 -0.52
C ASP A 51 5.00 2.12 -1.85
N GLY A 52 3.67 2.11 -1.76
CA GLY A 52 2.76 2.00 -2.89
C GLY A 52 2.22 3.34 -3.36
N ARG A 53 2.77 4.47 -2.90
CA ARG A 53 2.34 5.81 -3.33
C ARG A 53 2.49 5.97 -4.84
N LEU A 54 1.51 6.58 -5.49
CA LEU A 54 1.46 6.77 -6.93
C LEU A 54 2.71 7.50 -7.44
N VAL A 55 3.15 8.52 -6.70
CA VAL A 55 4.36 9.29 -7.04
C VAL A 55 5.61 8.41 -7.06
N VAL A 56 5.73 7.49 -6.10
CA VAL A 56 6.87 6.55 -6.00
C VAL A 56 6.83 5.55 -7.16
N ARG A 57 5.64 5.05 -7.51
CA ARG A 57 5.45 4.11 -8.62
C ARG A 57 5.68 4.78 -9.98
N LEU A 58 5.23 6.01 -10.14
CA LEU A 58 5.47 6.82 -11.35
C LEU A 58 6.95 7.14 -11.53
N ASP A 59 7.65 7.53 -10.46
CA ASP A 59 9.08 7.79 -10.51
C ASP A 59 9.87 6.52 -10.81
N ALA A 60 9.50 5.38 -10.23
CA ALA A 60 10.10 4.09 -10.57
C ALA A 60 9.87 3.73 -12.05
N LEU A 61 8.66 3.98 -12.58
CA LEU A 61 8.34 3.77 -13.98
C LEU A 61 9.17 4.69 -14.90
N ARG A 62 9.26 5.98 -14.59
CA ARG A 62 10.10 6.94 -15.34
C ARG A 62 11.55 6.49 -15.40
N ARG A 63 12.12 6.10 -14.26
CA ARG A 63 13.49 5.55 -14.20
C ARG A 63 13.65 4.29 -15.04
N ALA A 64 12.66 3.41 -15.08
CA ALA A 64 12.69 2.21 -15.91
C ALA A 64 12.56 2.51 -17.41
N LEU A 65 11.83 3.57 -17.78
CA LEU A 65 11.64 4.00 -19.17
C LEU A 65 12.79 4.88 -19.69
N GLY A 66 13.67 5.37 -18.82
CA GLY A 66 14.78 6.24 -19.21
C GLY A 66 14.37 7.64 -19.68
N THR A 67 13.15 8.08 -19.32
CA THR A 67 12.61 9.43 -19.53
C THR A 67 12.73 10.27 -18.27
#